data_AF-A0A3R7CK97-F1
#
_entry.id   AF-A0A3R7CK97-F1
#
_cell.length_a   1.000
_cell.length_b   1.000
_cell.length_c   1.000
_cell.angle_alpha   90.00
_cell.angle_beta   90.00
_cell.angle_gamma   90.00
#
_symmetry.space_group_name_H-M   'P 1'
#
loop_
_entity.id
_entity.type
_entity.pdbx_description
1 polymer ?
#
loop_
_entity_poly.entity_id
_entity_poly.type
_entity_poly.pdbx_seq_one_letter_code
_entity_poly.pdbx_strand_id
1 'polypeptide(L)'
;MANKRKFSIGSDEKREFTQLVKKPSNGAKEVKIAGAYNFGSASTFTSNSINENNQVKKQKQGRPVEITDVRYKVCKPKKISPALESKLACLQDYMIEFADETKRITFDKMVDTLANSYIDTKLVESKREHLKKEIKKDFDNLDR
;
A
#
# COMPACT_ATOMS: atom_id res chain seq x y z
N MET A 1 -24.42 32.21 51.65
CA MET A 1 -24.09 31.52 50.38
C MET A 1 -22.98 30.52 50.70
N ALA A 2 -22.99 29.22 50.36
CA ALA A 2 -23.69 28.49 49.31
C ALA A 2 -24.06 27.06 49.78
N ASN A 3 -25.28 26.62 49.46
CA ASN A 3 -25.70 25.23 49.63
C ASN A 3 -25.02 24.36 48.57
N LYS A 4 -24.09 23.50 48.98
CA LYS A 4 -23.50 22.49 48.09
C LYS A 4 -24.53 21.37 47.88
N ARG A 5 -24.98 21.21 46.63
CA ARG A 5 -25.83 20.08 46.21
C ARG A 5 -25.04 18.78 46.38
N LYS A 6 -25.46 17.91 47.29
CA LYS A 6 -24.95 16.54 47.38
C LYS A 6 -25.77 15.65 46.45
N PHE A 7 -25.11 14.97 45.53
CA PHE A 7 -25.73 13.91 44.72
C PHE A 7 -25.80 12.64 45.57
N SER A 8 -27.02 12.16 45.84
CA SER A 8 -27.25 10.81 46.35
C SER A 8 -27.17 9.85 45.16
N ILE A 9 -26.08 9.09 45.06
CA ILE A 9 -26.02 7.95 44.15
C ILE A 9 -27.02 6.92 44.72
N GLY A 10 -28.13 6.71 44.01
CA GLY A 10 -29.06 5.62 44.33
C GLY A 10 -28.31 4.31 44.19
N SER A 11 -28.58 3.37 45.09
CA SER A 11 -27.96 2.04 45.16
C SER A 11 -27.76 1.41 43.77
N ASP A 12 -26.52 1.03 43.48
CA ASP A 12 -26.17 0.20 42.33
C ASP A 12 -26.90 -1.14 42.41
N GLU A 13 -28.08 -1.22 41.81
CA GLU A 13 -28.66 -2.50 41.48
C GLU A 13 -27.72 -3.16 40.48
N LYS A 14 -26.96 -4.15 40.95
CA LYS A 14 -26.15 -5.04 40.13
C LYS A 14 -27.08 -5.82 39.19
N ARG A 15 -27.43 -5.23 38.05
CA ARG A 15 -28.12 -5.92 36.99
C ARG A 15 -27.10 -6.80 36.29
N GLU A 16 -27.27 -8.12 36.41
CA GLU A 16 -26.44 -9.07 35.69
C GLU A 16 -26.67 -8.90 34.17
N PHE A 17 -25.57 -8.81 33.43
CA PHE A 17 -25.59 -8.61 31.98
C PHE A 17 -26.17 -9.85 31.29
N THR A 18 -27.33 -9.70 30.65
CA THR A 18 -27.93 -10.75 29.82
C THR A 18 -27.35 -10.69 28.41
N GLN A 19 -26.55 -11.70 28.06
CA GLN A 19 -25.96 -11.79 26.72
C GLN A 19 -27.06 -12.03 25.68
N LEU A 20 -27.35 -11.00 24.86
CA LEU A 20 -28.39 -11.02 23.81
C LEU A 20 -28.15 -12.06 22.70
N VAL A 21 -26.89 -12.43 22.46
CA VAL A 21 -26.52 -13.38 21.39
C VAL A 21 -26.08 -14.71 22.01
N LYS A 22 -26.81 -15.78 21.71
CA LYS A 22 -26.48 -17.14 22.16
C LYS A 22 -25.08 -17.53 21.65
N LYS A 23 -24.23 -18.08 22.53
CA LYS A 23 -22.94 -18.65 22.13
C LYS A 23 -23.18 -19.73 21.06
N PRO A 24 -22.36 -19.80 20.00
CA PRO A 24 -22.54 -20.80 18.95
C PRO A 24 -22.46 -22.21 19.56
N SER A 25 -23.54 -22.98 19.41
CA SER A 25 -23.69 -24.36 19.92
C SER A 25 -22.79 -25.37 19.20
N ASN A 26 -22.31 -25.02 18.01
CA ASN A 26 -21.50 -25.92 17.21
C ASN A 26 -20.04 -25.71 17.57
N GLY A 27 -19.43 -26.68 18.25
CA GLY A 27 -17.98 -26.78 18.36
C GLY A 27 -17.33 -26.66 16.97
N ALA A 28 -16.10 -26.16 16.92
CA ALA A 28 -15.37 -25.91 15.68
C ALA A 28 -15.45 -27.15 14.77
N LYS A 29 -16.19 -27.05 13.66
CA LYS A 29 -16.23 -28.10 12.66
C LYS A 29 -14.88 -28.11 11.96
N GLU A 30 -14.09 -29.15 12.20
CA GLU A 30 -12.82 -29.37 11.54
C GLU A 30 -13.09 -29.62 10.04
N VAL A 31 -12.75 -28.63 9.22
CA VAL A 31 -12.86 -28.71 7.76
C VAL A 31 -11.63 -29.45 7.25
N LYS A 32 -11.83 -30.69 6.78
CA LYS A 32 -10.77 -31.47 6.12
C LYS A 32 -10.53 -30.89 4.73
N ILE A 33 -9.48 -30.07 4.60
CA ILE A 33 -9.02 -29.59 3.31
C ILE A 33 -8.25 -30.74 2.65
N ALA A 34 -8.73 -31.24 1.51
CA ALA A 34 -8.02 -32.22 0.70
C ALA A 34 -7.54 -31.50 -0.57
N GLY A 35 -6.40 -30.82 -0.48
CA GLY A 35 -5.76 -30.14 -1.60
C GLY A 35 -4.24 -30.28 -1.52
N ALA A 36 -3.56 -30.12 -2.66
CA ALA A 36 -2.13 -30.41 -2.83
C ALA A 36 -1.17 -29.56 -1.96
N TYR A 37 -1.68 -28.65 -1.14
CA TYR A 37 -0.92 -27.84 -0.17
C TYR A 37 -1.69 -27.70 1.15
N ASN A 38 -1.73 -28.77 1.93
CA ASN A 38 -2.26 -28.77 3.29
C ASN A 38 -1.21 -28.22 4.28
N PHE A 39 -1.43 -27.01 4.82
CA PHE A 39 -0.58 -26.41 5.84
C PHE A 39 -1.04 -26.76 7.27
N GLY A 40 -1.18 -28.05 7.53
CA GLY A 40 -1.46 -28.56 8.88
C GLY A 40 -0.18 -28.60 9.71
N SER A 41 -0.04 -27.70 10.67
CA SER A 41 1.01 -27.74 11.70
C SER A 41 0.70 -28.82 12.76
N ALA A 42 0.70 -30.09 12.37
CA ALA A 42 0.68 -31.22 13.30
C ALA A 42 1.07 -32.51 12.59
N SER A 43 2.36 -32.86 12.62
CA SER A 43 2.82 -34.21 12.27
C SER A 43 4.21 -34.44 12.88
N THR A 44 4.20 -34.63 14.20
CA THR A 44 5.32 -35.21 14.94
C THR A 44 5.26 -36.72 14.70
N PHE A 45 6.17 -37.21 13.84
CA PHE A 45 6.58 -38.60 13.59
C PHE A 45 5.50 -39.66 13.25
N THR A 46 5.37 -39.96 11.97
CA THR A 46 5.06 -41.32 11.49
C THR A 46 6.03 -41.70 10.36
N SER A 47 6.97 -42.59 10.68
CA SER A 47 7.88 -43.21 9.72
C SER A 47 7.14 -44.30 8.96
N ASN A 48 6.54 -43.95 7.81
CA ASN A 48 6.07 -44.93 6.86
C ASN A 48 7.00 -44.93 5.65
N SER A 49 7.64 -46.08 5.44
CA SER A 49 8.46 -46.44 4.29
C SER A 49 7.69 -46.22 2.99
N ILE A 50 8.12 -45.26 2.17
CA ILE A 50 7.61 -45.08 0.81
C ILE A 50 8.73 -45.47 -0.14
N ASN A 51 8.44 -46.50 -0.94
CA ASN A 51 9.25 -47.03 -2.03
C ASN A 51 9.91 -45.92 -2.86
N GLU A 52 11.24 -45.94 -2.88
CA GLU A 52 12.07 -45.15 -3.77
C GLU A 52 12.04 -45.80 -5.16
N ASN A 53 11.25 -45.29 -6.11
CA ASN A 53 11.48 -45.52 -7.54
C ASN A 53 10.69 -44.56 -8.44
N ASN A 54 10.65 -43.28 -8.09
CA ASN A 54 10.40 -42.21 -9.04
C ASN A 54 11.19 -40.99 -8.60
N GLN A 55 12.40 -40.84 -9.14
CA GLN A 55 13.18 -39.62 -8.98
C GLN A 55 12.49 -38.49 -9.74
N VAL A 56 11.49 -37.86 -9.11
CA VAL A 56 11.01 -36.56 -9.56
C VAL A 56 12.19 -35.60 -9.42
N LYS A 57 12.81 -35.23 -10.55
CA LYS A 57 13.86 -34.22 -10.58
C LYS A 57 13.29 -32.96 -9.93
N LYS A 58 13.69 -32.70 -8.68
CA LYS A 58 13.38 -31.45 -8.00
C LYS A 58 13.98 -30.33 -8.86
N GLN A 59 13.15 -29.61 -9.58
CA GLN A 59 13.53 -28.33 -10.18
C GLN A 59 14.15 -27.52 -9.05
N LYS A 60 15.42 -27.15 -9.19
CA LYS A 60 16.11 -26.33 -8.17
C LYS A 60 15.23 -25.09 -7.98
N GLN A 61 14.65 -24.92 -6.80
CA GLN A 61 13.89 -23.72 -6.48
C GLN A 61 14.78 -22.51 -6.78
N GLY A 62 14.23 -21.60 -7.58
CA GLY A 62 14.98 -20.71 -8.46
C GLY A 62 16.05 -19.91 -7.73
N ARG A 63 17.26 -19.90 -8.32
CA ARG A 63 18.22 -18.83 -8.04
C ARG A 63 17.55 -17.50 -8.44
N PRO A 64 17.73 -16.42 -7.67
CA PRO A 64 17.31 -15.09 -8.12
C PRO A 64 17.82 -14.86 -9.53
N VAL A 65 16.91 -14.61 -10.47
CA VAL A 65 17.27 -14.26 -11.83
C VAL A 65 17.74 -12.82 -11.79
N GLU A 66 19.01 -12.60 -12.12
CA GLU A 66 19.50 -11.25 -12.37
C GLU A 66 18.81 -10.74 -13.62
N ILE A 67 17.86 -9.83 -13.43
CA ILE A 67 17.17 -9.16 -14.51
C ILE A 67 18.20 -8.28 -15.23
N THR A 68 18.62 -8.72 -16.42
CA THR A 68 19.61 -7.99 -17.25
C THR A 68 19.01 -6.75 -17.91
N ASP A 69 17.70 -6.74 -18.14
CA ASP A 69 16.99 -5.60 -18.72
C ASP A 69 16.75 -4.53 -17.64
N VAL A 70 17.35 -3.37 -17.86
CA VAL A 70 17.31 -2.20 -16.96
C VAL A 70 15.88 -1.76 -16.66
N ARG A 71 14.92 -1.99 -17.57
CA ARG A 71 13.51 -1.62 -17.40
C ARG A 71 12.81 -2.39 -16.28
N TYR A 72 13.20 -3.65 -16.06
CA TYR A 72 12.57 -4.52 -15.07
C TYR A 72 13.35 -4.57 -13.74
N LYS A 73 14.42 -3.79 -13.60
CA LYS A 73 15.09 -3.62 -12.31
C LYS A 73 14.16 -2.87 -11.37
N VAL A 74 13.71 -3.55 -10.31
CA VAL A 74 12.85 -2.95 -9.28
C VAL A 74 13.58 -1.77 -8.64
N CYS A 75 13.22 -0.56 -9.06
CA CYS A 75 13.73 0.67 -8.50
C CYS A 75 12.78 1.12 -7.39
N LYS A 76 13.29 1.27 -6.17
CA LYS A 76 12.49 1.90 -5.12
C LYS A 76 12.20 3.34 -5.56
N PRO A 77 10.95 3.82 -5.44
CA PRO A 77 10.65 5.22 -5.75
C PRO A 77 11.58 6.11 -4.93
N LYS A 78 12.20 7.10 -5.58
CA LYS A 78 13.09 8.04 -4.91
C LYS A 78 12.27 8.74 -3.83
N LYS A 79 12.63 8.52 -2.55
CA LYS A 79 12.02 9.23 -1.45
C LYS A 79 12.33 10.71 -1.60
N ILE A 80 11.29 11.54 -1.63
CA ILE A 80 11.44 12.98 -1.55
C ILE A 80 11.88 13.39 -0.15
N SER A 81 12.55 14.53 -0.02
CA SER A 81 12.95 15.03 1.29
C SER A 81 11.72 15.48 2.09
N PRO A 82 11.72 15.37 3.43
CA PRO A 82 10.57 15.78 4.25
C PRO A 82 10.18 17.26 4.05
N ALA A 83 11.17 18.13 3.80
CA ALA A 83 10.93 19.54 3.51
C ALA A 83 10.21 19.76 2.17
N LEU A 84 10.45 18.90 1.17
CA LEU A 84 9.75 18.96 -0.12
C LEU A 84 8.33 18.39 0.02
N GLU A 85 8.17 17.32 0.78
CA GLU A 85 6.86 16.73 1.08
C GLU A 85 5.92 17.72 1.76
N SER A 86 6.40 18.46 2.76
CA SER A 86 5.62 19.52 3.40
C SER A 86 5.18 20.61 2.42
N LYS A 87 6.05 21.02 1.48
CA LYS A 87 5.70 22.01 0.44
C LYS A 87 4.65 21.47 -0.55
N LEU A 88 4.75 20.20 -0.91
CA LEU A 88 3.79 19.53 -1.78
C LEU A 88 2.44 19.29 -1.07
N ALA A 89 2.44 19.03 0.23
CA ALA A 89 1.22 18.89 1.03
C ALA A 89 0.41 20.19 1.05
N CYS A 90 1.05 21.35 1.21
CA CYS A 90 0.36 22.65 1.08
C CYS A 90 -0.29 22.82 -0.30
N LEU A 91 0.28 22.20 -1.34
CA LEU A 91 -0.26 22.26 -2.69
C LEU A 91 -1.52 21.40 -2.87
N GLN A 92 -1.67 20.34 -2.06
CA GLN A 92 -2.84 19.45 -2.08
C GLN A 92 -4.09 20.17 -1.57
N ASP A 93 -3.96 21.11 -0.64
CA ASP A 93 -5.09 21.88 -0.12
C ASP A 93 -5.78 22.69 -1.24
N TYR A 94 -4.99 23.28 -2.14
CA TYR A 94 -5.53 24.01 -3.30
C TYR A 94 -6.21 23.10 -4.33
N MET A 95 -5.98 21.78 -4.31
CA MET A 95 -6.70 20.87 -5.21
C MET A 95 -8.19 20.82 -4.91
N ILE A 96 -8.58 20.96 -3.64
CA ILE A 96 -9.99 20.96 -3.26
C ILE A 96 -10.68 22.16 -3.91
N GLU A 97 -10.06 23.32 -3.85
CA GLU A 97 -10.55 24.55 -4.49
C GLU A 97 -10.62 24.41 -6.01
N PHE A 98 -9.58 23.85 -6.65
CA PHE A 98 -9.59 23.64 -8.10
C PHE A 98 -10.56 22.55 -8.56
N ALA A 99 -10.85 21.55 -7.73
CA ALA A 99 -11.80 20.50 -8.06
C ALA A 99 -13.22 21.05 -8.23
N ASP A 100 -13.58 22.08 -7.46
CA ASP A 100 -14.89 22.73 -7.58
C ASP A 100 -15.02 23.51 -8.91
N GLU A 101 -13.94 24.13 -9.38
CA GLU A 101 -13.93 24.94 -10.61
C GLU A 101 -13.70 24.13 -11.89
N THR A 102 -12.71 23.22 -11.90
CA THR A 102 -12.25 22.51 -13.11
C THR A 102 -12.60 21.03 -13.14
N LYS A 103 -13.16 20.48 -12.05
CA LYS A 103 -13.74 19.13 -11.89
C LYS A 103 -12.86 17.91 -12.22
N ARG A 104 -11.71 18.07 -12.88
CA ARG A 104 -10.87 16.96 -13.37
C ARG A 104 -9.36 17.26 -13.38
N ILE A 105 -8.84 17.90 -12.33
CA ILE A 105 -7.39 18.04 -12.14
C ILE A 105 -6.91 16.98 -11.14
N THR A 106 -5.91 16.19 -11.54
CA THR A 106 -5.16 15.30 -10.65
C THR A 106 -3.95 16.04 -10.09
N PHE A 107 -3.44 15.61 -8.93
CA PHE A 107 -2.28 16.23 -8.28
C PHE A 107 -1.07 16.23 -9.21
N ASP A 108 -0.84 15.10 -9.89
CA ASP A 108 0.26 14.92 -10.83
C ASP A 108 0.21 15.96 -11.95
N LYS A 109 -0.97 16.23 -12.53
CA LYS A 109 -1.13 17.25 -13.57
C LYS A 109 -0.78 18.65 -13.06
N MET A 110 -1.07 18.95 -11.80
CA MET A 110 -0.72 20.24 -11.21
C MET A 110 0.80 20.37 -11.05
N VAL A 111 1.45 19.32 -10.55
CA VAL A 111 2.91 19.27 -10.43
C VAL A 111 3.57 19.38 -11.81
N ASP A 112 3.04 18.68 -12.82
CA ASP A 112 3.52 18.76 -14.21
C ASP A 112 3.35 20.18 -14.78
N THR A 113 2.22 20.82 -14.50
CA THR A 113 1.94 22.19 -14.94
C THR A 113 2.90 23.19 -14.28
N LEU A 114 3.19 23.02 -12.98
CA LEU A 114 4.18 23.82 -12.26
C LEU A 114 5.59 23.61 -12.82
N ALA A 115 5.96 22.37 -13.12
CA ALA A 115 7.24 22.06 -13.74
C ALA A 115 7.36 22.73 -15.11
N ASN A 116 6.34 22.62 -15.96
CA ASN A 116 6.30 23.26 -17.28
C ASN A 116 6.38 24.79 -17.17
N SER A 117 5.62 25.39 -16.26
CA SER A 117 5.66 26.83 -15.99
C SER A 117 7.04 27.30 -15.54
N TYR A 118 7.72 26.54 -14.68
CA TYR A 118 9.10 26.83 -14.28
C TYR A 118 10.06 26.80 -15.49
N ILE A 119 9.92 25.78 -16.34
CA ILE A 119 10.75 25.62 -17.54
C ILE A 119 10.56 26.82 -18.48
N ASP A 120 9.32 27.27 -18.66
CA ASP A 120 9.00 28.35 -19.58
C ASP A 120 9.35 29.74 -19.03
N THR A 121 9.21 29.96 -17.73
CA THR A 121 9.35 31.31 -17.14
C THR A 121 10.69 31.58 -16.45
N LYS A 122 11.35 30.55 -15.89
CA LYS A 122 12.56 30.73 -15.07
C LYS A 122 13.85 30.32 -15.76
N LEU A 123 13.80 29.50 -16.80
CA LEU A 123 15.00 29.07 -17.52
C LEU A 123 15.34 30.00 -18.68
N VAL A 124 16.64 30.28 -18.81
CA VAL A 124 17.23 30.94 -19.98
C VAL A 124 16.97 30.07 -21.23
N GLU A 125 16.71 30.71 -22.37
CA GLU A 125 16.32 30.06 -23.64
C GLU A 125 17.18 28.83 -23.98
N SER A 126 18.51 28.98 -23.92
CA SER A 126 19.45 27.87 -24.20
C SER A 126 19.24 26.65 -23.30
N LYS A 127 19.01 26.85 -21.99
CA LYS A 127 18.76 25.74 -21.05
C LYS A 127 17.38 25.14 -21.24
N ARG A 128 16.38 25.97 -21.53
CA ARG A 128 15.00 25.54 -21.82
C ARG A 128 14.93 24.66 -23.05
N GLU A 129 15.55 25.06 -24.16
CA GLU A 129 15.56 24.26 -25.38
C GLU A 129 16.28 22.92 -25.18
N HIS A 130 17.44 22.95 -24.51
CA HIS A 130 18.20 21.74 -24.23
C HIS A 130 17.39 20.76 -23.37
N LEU A 131 16.81 21.24 -22.28
CA LEU A 131 16.00 20.42 -21.38
C LEU A 131 14.76 19.85 -22.08
N LYS A 132 14.05 20.65 -22.90
CA LYS A 132 12.91 20.17 -23.69
C LYS A 132 13.31 19.08 -24.70
N LYS A 133 14.50 19.18 -25.29
CA LYS A 133 15.04 18.14 -26.19
C LYS A 133 15.34 16.84 -25.44
N GLU A 134 15.93 16.91 -24.24
CA GLU A 134 16.18 15.74 -23.39
C GLU A 134 14.87 15.06 -22.98
N ILE A 135 13.92 15.84 -22.46
CA ILE A 135 12.60 15.34 -22.08
C ILE A 135 11.93 14.62 -23.25
N LYS A 136 11.92 15.23 -24.44
CA LYS A 136 11.33 14.62 -25.64
C LYS A 136 12.02 13.31 -26.00
N LYS A 137 13.35 13.28 -25.97
CA LYS A 137 14.15 12.07 -26.26
C LYS A 137 13.83 10.94 -25.28
N ASP A 138 13.66 11.25 -23.99
CA ASP A 138 13.32 10.26 -22.98
C ASP A 138 11.90 9.70 -23.17
N PHE A 139 10.93 10.53 -23.55
CA PHE A 139 9.58 10.06 -23.92
C PHE A 139 9.60 9.20 -25.19
N ASP A 140 10.35 9.58 -26.22
CA ASP A 140 10.49 8.78 -27.44
C ASP A 140 11.13 7.40 -27.17
N ASN A 141 11.93 7.28 -26.10
CA ASN A 141 12.51 6.01 -25.65
C ASN A 141 11.54 5.16 -24.81
N LEU A 142 10.50 5.76 -24.23
CA LEU A 142 9.46 5.08 -23.45
C LEU A 142 8.39 4.45 -24.34
N ASP A 143 8.12 5.04 -25.51
CA ASP A 143 7.15 4.54 -26.50
C ASP A 143 7.68 3.38 -27.38
N ARG A 144 8.89 2.86 -27.09
CA ARG A 144 9.53 1.71 -27.77
C ARG A 144 9.74 0.52 -26.84
#